data_AF-A0A537P135-F1
#
_entry.id   AF-A0A537P135-F1
#
_cell.length_a   1.000
_cell.length_b   1.000
_cell.length_c   1.000
_cell.angle_alpha   90.00
_cell.angle_beta   90.00
_cell.angle_gamma   90.00
#
_symmetry.space_group_name_H-M   'P 1'
#
loop_
_entity.id
_entity.type
_entity.pdbx_description
1 polymer ?
#
loop_
_entity_poly.entity_id
_entity_poly.type
_entity_poly.pdbx_seq_one_letter_code
_entity_poly.pdbx_strand_id
1 'polypeptide(L)'
;MRFMPETLGELACLPLAERALGFGRARNTYLPITILATAMLLVALGVVPVAIGFFVAAVLVILTDCITLREAYGAVDWPILIMLGALIPVSDAAQSTGLTASIAGIIALLADILPRWGYVPILLLVGMCVTPFLNNAATVLILAPIAVSLATSHKMNADPLLMAVAIGAGCDFLTPIGHQCNTLVMGPG
;
A
#
# COMPACT_ATOMS: atom_id res chain seq x y z
N MET A 1 -47.10 -15.37 -4.74
CA MET A 1 -46.61 -14.25 -3.89
C MET A 1 -45.14 -14.47 -3.46
N ARG A 2 -44.20 -14.67 -4.40
CA ARG A 2 -42.76 -14.88 -4.12
C ARG A 2 -41.83 -13.80 -4.72
N PHE A 3 -42.37 -12.87 -5.51
CA PHE A 3 -41.60 -11.82 -6.21
C PHE A 3 -41.51 -10.48 -5.46
N MET A 4 -42.26 -10.31 -4.36
CA MET A 4 -42.27 -9.06 -3.59
C MET A 4 -40.96 -8.73 -2.83
N PRO A 5 -40.16 -9.68 -2.31
CA PRO A 5 -38.97 -9.29 -1.54
C PRO A 5 -37.81 -8.80 -2.42
N GLU A 6 -37.65 -9.34 -3.63
CA GLU A 6 -36.58 -8.92 -4.55
C GLU A 6 -36.84 -7.51 -5.13
N THR A 7 -38.09 -7.22 -5.50
CA THR A 7 -38.51 -5.90 -6.01
C THR A 7 -38.43 -4.81 -4.93
N LEU A 8 -38.69 -5.14 -3.66
CA LEU A 8 -38.56 -4.20 -2.54
C LEU A 8 -37.08 -3.88 -2.18
N GLY A 9 -36.15 -4.78 -2.51
CA GLY A 9 -34.71 -4.56 -2.40
C GLY A 9 -34.16 -3.60 -3.46
N GLU A 10 -34.62 -3.74 -4.71
CA GLU A 10 -34.24 -2.82 -5.81
C GLU A 10 -34.79 -1.40 -5.62
N LEU A 11 -35.96 -1.25 -4.98
CA LEU A 11 -36.60 0.06 -4.75
C LEU A 11 -36.05 0.84 -3.53
N ALA A 12 -34.97 0.39 -2.89
CA ALA A 12 -34.38 1.00 -1.69
C ALA A 12 -35.38 1.26 -0.54
N CYS A 13 -36.51 0.55 -0.54
CA CYS A 13 -37.60 0.69 0.43
C CYS A 13 -37.33 -0.06 1.74
N LEU A 14 -36.12 -0.63 1.89
CA LEU A 14 -35.64 -1.30 3.09
C LEU A 14 -34.40 -0.58 3.66
N PRO A 15 -34.48 0.72 4.01
CA PRO A 15 -33.35 1.45 4.62
C PRO A 15 -32.92 0.87 5.98
N LEU A 16 -33.71 -0.05 6.56
CA LEU A 16 -33.43 -0.76 7.80
C LEU A 16 -32.81 -2.15 7.59
N ALA A 17 -32.83 -2.72 6.37
CA ALA A 17 -32.18 -4.00 6.08
C ALA A 17 -30.67 -3.85 5.82
N GLU A 18 -30.22 -2.67 5.41
CA GLU A 18 -28.80 -2.34 5.22
C GLU A 18 -28.04 -2.13 6.53
N ARG A 19 -28.74 -1.85 7.63
CA ARG A 19 -28.19 -2.09 8.96
C ARG A 19 -28.31 -3.57 9.27
N ALA A 20 -27.55 -4.37 8.53
CA ALA A 20 -27.00 -5.58 9.09
C ALA A 20 -26.17 -5.15 10.32
N LEU A 21 -26.83 -5.05 11.47
CA LEU A 21 -26.19 -5.25 12.75
C LEU A 21 -25.66 -6.67 12.68
N GLY A 22 -24.47 -6.79 12.10
CA GLY A 22 -23.64 -7.97 12.25
C GLY A 22 -23.41 -8.07 13.74
N PHE A 23 -24.26 -8.86 14.41
CA PHE A 23 -23.93 -9.44 15.69
C PHE A 23 -22.73 -10.35 15.43
N GLY A 24 -21.56 -9.73 15.29
CA GLY A 24 -20.29 -10.42 15.28
C GLY A 24 -20.30 -11.29 16.52
N ARG A 25 -20.13 -12.60 16.32
CA ARG A 25 -20.04 -13.58 17.40
C ARG A 25 -19.08 -13.02 18.44
N ALA A 26 -19.63 -12.53 19.55
CA ALA A 26 -18.91 -11.88 20.64
C ALA A 26 -18.12 -12.89 21.48
N ARG A 27 -17.47 -13.86 20.84
CA ARG A 27 -16.91 -15.02 21.55
C ARG A 27 -15.41 -14.95 21.77
N ASN A 28 -14.65 -14.05 21.13
CA ASN A 28 -13.26 -13.85 21.53
C ASN A 28 -12.57 -12.60 20.94
N THR A 29 -13.02 -11.39 21.31
CA THR A 29 -12.40 -10.13 20.82
C THR A 29 -10.89 -10.05 21.09
N TYR A 30 -10.40 -10.68 22.15
CA TYR A 30 -8.98 -10.66 22.53
C TYR A 30 -8.09 -11.56 21.66
N LEU A 31 -8.64 -12.65 21.11
CA LEU A 31 -7.85 -13.67 20.40
C LEU A 31 -7.24 -13.18 19.07
N PRO A 32 -7.96 -12.48 18.16
CA PRO A 32 -7.35 -11.93 16.96
C PRO A 32 -6.34 -10.82 17.28
N ILE A 33 -6.57 -10.07 18.36
CA ILE A 33 -5.65 -9.02 18.83
C ILE A 33 -4.33 -9.65 19.29
N THR A 34 -4.37 -10.72 20.08
CA THR A 34 -3.14 -11.39 20.55
C THR A 34 -2.37 -12.05 19.41
N ILE A 35 -3.06 -12.68 18.45
CA ILE A 35 -2.43 -13.23 17.24
C ILE A 35 -1.72 -12.12 16.46
N LEU A 36 -2.42 -11.01 16.21
CA LEU A 36 -1.87 -9.89 15.46
C LEU A 36 -0.67 -9.26 16.19
N ALA A 37 -0.79 -8.98 17.48
CA ALA A 37 0.29 -8.40 18.28
C ALA A 37 1.54 -9.30 18.30
N THR A 38 1.35 -10.62 18.40
CA THR A 38 2.44 -11.59 18.37
C THR A 38 3.14 -11.58 17.01
N ALA A 39 2.36 -11.58 15.92
CA ALA A 39 2.91 -11.52 14.56
C ALA A 39 3.68 -10.21 14.33
N MET A 40 3.14 -9.07 14.76
CA MET A 40 3.80 -7.77 14.69
C MET A 40 5.14 -7.77 15.44
N LEU A 41 5.19 -8.32 16.65
CA LEU A 41 6.42 -8.42 17.44
C LEU A 41 7.47 -9.31 16.77
N LEU A 42 7.08 -10.49 16.27
CA LEU A 42 8.01 -11.40 15.59
C LEU A 42 8.58 -10.79 14.32
N VAL A 43 7.76 -10.06 13.56
CA VAL A 43 8.18 -9.36 12.34
C VAL A 43 9.07 -8.16 12.69
N ALA A 44 8.70 -7.35 13.69
CA ALA A 44 9.47 -6.18 14.11
C ALA A 44 10.85 -6.54 14.66
N LEU A 45 10.97 -7.67 15.36
CA LEU A 45 12.25 -8.21 15.84
C LEU A 45 13.05 -8.92 14.75
N GLY A 46 12.52 -9.04 13.53
CA GLY A 46 13.19 -9.71 12.41
C GLY A 46 13.29 -11.23 12.54
N VAL A 47 12.51 -11.85 13.42
CA VAL A 47 12.52 -13.31 13.65
C VAL A 47 11.92 -14.06 12.46
N VAL A 48 10.88 -13.48 11.84
CA VAL A 48 10.16 -14.07 10.71
C VAL A 48 9.97 -13.00 9.62
N PRO A 49 10.10 -13.35 8.32
CA PRO A 49 9.76 -12.43 7.24
C PRO A 49 8.31 -11.93 7.32
N VAL A 50 8.10 -10.66 7.01
CA VAL A 50 6.79 -9.97 7.06
C VAL A 50 5.68 -10.80 6.41
N ALA A 51 5.92 -11.29 5.19
CA ALA A 51 4.95 -12.06 4.42
C ALA A 51 4.52 -13.35 5.15
N ILE A 52 5.47 -14.08 5.71
CA ILE A 52 5.20 -15.34 6.42
C ILE A 52 4.48 -15.05 7.74
N GLY A 53 4.96 -14.06 8.50
CA GLY A 53 4.38 -13.70 9.81
C GLY A 53 2.90 -13.32 9.72
N PHE A 54 2.55 -12.42 8.81
CA PHE A 54 1.15 -11.99 8.64
C PHE A 54 0.29 -13.03 7.92
N PHE A 55 0.85 -13.84 7.02
CA PHE A 55 0.10 -14.93 6.40
C PHE A 55 -0.31 -16.00 7.43
N VAL A 56 0.63 -16.40 8.30
CA VAL A 56 0.33 -17.33 9.40
C VAL A 56 -0.70 -16.73 10.36
N ALA A 57 -0.57 -15.45 10.70
CA ALA A 57 -1.55 -14.75 11.53
C ALA A 57 -2.96 -14.80 10.91
N ALA A 58 -3.10 -14.51 9.62
CA ALA A 58 -4.38 -14.56 8.91
C ALA A 58 -4.98 -15.98 8.93
N VAL A 59 -4.16 -17.01 8.68
CA VAL A 59 -4.59 -18.42 8.75
C VAL A 59 -5.05 -18.79 10.15
N LEU A 60 -4.32 -18.39 11.20
CA LEU A 60 -4.71 -18.65 12.60
C LEU A 60 -6.04 -17.98 12.95
N VAL A 61 -6.29 -16.75 12.51
CA VAL A 61 -7.57 -16.05 12.73
C VAL A 61 -8.74 -16.80 12.07
N ILE A 62 -8.53 -17.38 10.88
CA ILE A 62 -9.56 -18.20 10.21
C ILE A 62 -9.75 -19.54 10.95
N LEU A 63 -8.66 -20.23 11.33
CA LEU A 63 -8.72 -21.52 12.03
C LEU A 63 -9.38 -21.42 13.41
N THR A 64 -9.26 -20.28 14.06
CA THR A 64 -9.88 -19.99 15.36
C THR A 64 -11.34 -19.53 15.25
N ASP A 65 -11.91 -19.53 14.03
CA ASP A 65 -13.30 -19.12 13.74
C ASP A 65 -13.62 -17.69 14.20
N CYS A 66 -12.58 -16.83 14.22
CA CYS A 66 -12.72 -15.40 14.52
C CYS A 66 -13.33 -14.65 13.32
N ILE A 67 -12.99 -15.08 12.10
CA ILE A 67 -13.61 -14.63 10.85
C ILE A 67 -13.87 -15.85 9.95
N THR A 68 -14.93 -15.78 9.16
CA THR A 68 -15.22 -16.81 8.16
C THR A 68 -14.32 -16.66 6.93
N LEU A 69 -14.11 -17.75 6.18
CA LEU A 69 -13.33 -17.71 4.93
C LEU A 69 -13.92 -16.70 3.92
N ARG A 70 -15.24 -16.56 3.89
CA ARG A 70 -15.93 -15.61 2.99
C ARG A 70 -15.65 -14.16 3.39
N GLU A 71 -15.67 -13.84 4.68
CA GLU A 71 -15.31 -12.52 5.19
C GLU A 71 -13.83 -12.22 4.91
N ALA A 72 -12.94 -13.20 5.13
CA ALA A 72 -11.51 -13.05 4.83
C ALA A 72 -11.28 -12.74 3.34
N TYR A 73 -11.93 -13.47 2.43
CA TYR A 73 -11.84 -13.20 0.98
C TYR A 73 -12.45 -11.86 0.58
N GLY A 74 -13.53 -11.44 1.25
CA GLY A 74 -14.17 -10.15 1.02
C GLY A 74 -13.36 -8.96 1.54
N ALA A 75 -12.50 -9.19 2.55
CA ALA A 75 -11.59 -8.18 3.11
C ALA A 75 -10.33 -7.96 2.25
N VAL A 76 -10.11 -8.76 1.20
CA VAL A 76 -8.97 -8.60 0.29
C VAL A 76 -9.28 -7.52 -0.75
N ASP A 77 -8.43 -6.50 -0.81
CA ASP A 77 -8.47 -5.48 -1.87
C ASP A 77 -7.83 -5.99 -3.18
N TRP A 78 -8.61 -6.76 -3.95
CA TRP A 78 -8.21 -7.30 -5.25
C TRP A 78 -7.66 -6.26 -6.24
N PRO A 79 -8.24 -5.04 -6.37
CA PRO A 79 -7.69 -4.03 -7.26
C PRO A 79 -6.25 -3.64 -6.92
N ILE A 80 -5.92 -3.56 -5.62
CA ILE A 80 -4.56 -3.25 -5.16
C ILE A 80 -3.61 -4.38 -5.55
N LEU A 81 -3.99 -5.64 -5.32
CA LEU A 81 -3.17 -6.80 -5.69
C LEU A 81 -2.91 -6.87 -7.19
N ILE A 82 -3.94 -6.64 -8.00
CA ILE A 82 -3.82 -6.63 -9.47
C ILE A 82 -2.90 -5.49 -9.91
N MET A 83 -3.08 -4.30 -9.35
CA MET A 83 -2.23 -3.15 -9.66
C MET A 83 -0.77 -3.41 -9.27
N LEU A 84 -0.49 -3.93 -8.08
CA LEU A 84 0.85 -4.31 -7.63
C LEU A 84 1.48 -5.35 -8.56
N GLY A 85 0.72 -6.38 -8.95
CA GLY A 85 1.18 -7.40 -9.89
C GLY A 85 1.47 -6.82 -11.28
N ALA A 86 0.63 -5.90 -11.77
CA ALA A 86 0.80 -5.24 -13.05
C ALA A 86 2.02 -4.31 -13.10
N LEU A 87 2.52 -3.84 -11.95
CA LEU A 87 3.70 -3.00 -11.89
C LEU A 87 5.00 -3.78 -12.16
N ILE A 88 5.02 -5.11 -12.01
CA ILE A 88 6.18 -5.94 -12.36
C ILE A 88 6.53 -5.80 -13.85
N PRO A 89 5.63 -6.14 -14.81
CA PRO A 89 5.94 -5.99 -16.23
C PRO A 89 6.08 -4.53 -16.67
N VAL A 90 5.41 -3.57 -16.01
CA VAL A 90 5.58 -2.13 -16.28
C VAL A 90 6.99 -1.68 -15.90
N SER A 91 7.51 -2.14 -14.76
CA SER A 91 8.88 -1.87 -14.32
C SER A 91 9.91 -2.46 -15.30
N ASP A 92 9.69 -3.68 -15.78
CA ASP A 92 10.55 -4.33 -16.79
C ASP A 92 10.50 -3.60 -18.14
N ALA A 93 9.32 -3.12 -18.56
CA ALA A 93 9.17 -2.30 -19.76
C ALA A 93 9.93 -0.96 -19.63
N ALA A 94 9.86 -0.30 -18.47
CA ALA A 94 10.59 0.94 -18.20
C ALA A 94 12.13 0.74 -18.18
N GLN A 95 12.60 -0.43 -17.75
CA GLN A 95 14.02 -0.78 -17.80
C GLN A 95 14.48 -1.10 -19.23
N SER A 96 13.74 -1.95 -19.94
CA SER A 96 14.08 -2.37 -21.32
C SER A 96 14.00 -1.25 -22.36
N THR A 97 13.11 -0.27 -22.17
CA THR A 97 13.01 0.92 -23.04
C THR A 97 14.13 1.94 -22.81
N GLY A 98 14.98 1.75 -21.79
CA GLY A 98 16.02 2.71 -21.43
C GLY A 98 15.47 3.99 -20.78
N LEU A 99 14.17 4.04 -20.47
CA LEU A 99 13.54 5.15 -19.77
C LEU A 99 14.21 5.39 -18.41
N THR A 100 14.46 4.31 -17.68
CA THR A 100 15.11 4.35 -16.37
C THR A 100 16.52 4.97 -16.45
N ALA A 101 17.31 4.58 -17.45
CA ALA A 101 18.66 5.11 -17.66
C ALA A 101 18.64 6.59 -18.10
N SER A 102 17.66 6.97 -18.93
CA SER A 102 17.48 8.35 -19.39
C SER A 102 17.09 9.28 -18.25
N ILE A 103 16.16 8.86 -17.39
CA ILE A 103 15.75 9.61 -16.20
C ILE A 103 16.89 9.69 -15.18
N ALA A 104 17.63 8.60 -14.97
CA ALA A 104 18.80 8.60 -14.11
C ALA A 104 19.88 9.57 -14.60
N GLY A 105 20.08 9.68 -15.93
CA GLY A 105 20.99 10.67 -16.53
C GLY A 105 20.53 12.11 -16.32
N ILE A 106 19.22 12.39 -16.46
CA ILE A 106 18.65 13.72 -16.19
C ILE A 106 18.80 14.08 -14.71
N ILE A 107 18.45 13.14 -13.81
CA ILE A 107 18.59 13.35 -12.36
C ILE A 107 20.05 13.50 -11.99
N ALA A 108 20.97 12.73 -12.58
CA ALA A 108 22.42 12.88 -12.43
C ALA A 108 22.88 14.29 -12.85
N LEU A 109 22.30 14.85 -13.92
CA LEU A 109 22.60 16.22 -14.36
C LEU A 109 22.11 17.28 -13.35
N LEU A 110 20.91 17.10 -12.77
CA LEU A 110 20.42 17.94 -11.67
C LEU A 110 21.20 17.72 -10.36
N ALA A 111 21.73 16.52 -10.20
CA ALA A 111 22.52 16.06 -9.07
C ALA A 111 23.99 16.48 -9.15
N ASP A 112 24.51 16.84 -10.32
CA ASP A 112 25.85 17.44 -10.45
C ASP A 112 25.85 18.91 -9.98
N ILE A 113 24.69 19.55 -10.00
CA ILE A 113 24.46 20.89 -9.45
C ILE A 113 24.28 20.85 -7.92
N LEU A 114 23.88 19.70 -7.37
CA LEU A 114 23.66 19.49 -5.95
C LEU A 114 24.81 18.70 -5.30
N PRO A 115 25.22 19.03 -4.08
CA PRO A 115 26.12 18.16 -3.34
C PRO A 115 25.52 16.77 -3.13
N ARG A 116 26.35 15.73 -2.97
CA ARG A 116 25.91 14.32 -2.77
C ARG A 116 24.87 14.12 -1.65
N TRP A 117 24.84 15.00 -0.64
CA TRP A 117 23.83 14.95 0.43
C TRP A 117 22.42 15.36 -0.03
N GLY A 118 22.29 15.97 -1.20
CA GLY A 118 21.03 16.44 -1.78
C GLY A 118 20.17 15.37 -2.44
N TYR A 119 20.69 14.17 -2.70
CA TYR A 119 19.95 13.10 -3.41
C TYR A 119 18.83 12.49 -2.57
N VAL A 120 19.04 12.38 -1.26
CA VAL A 120 18.02 11.91 -0.31
C VAL A 120 16.83 12.88 -0.23
N PRO A 121 17.01 14.19 0.07
CA PRO A 121 15.89 15.10 0.18
C PRO A 121 15.15 15.30 -1.15
N ILE A 122 15.84 15.25 -2.31
CA ILE A 122 15.15 15.41 -3.59
C ILE A 122 14.30 14.19 -3.95
N LEU A 123 14.79 12.97 -3.72
CA LEU A 123 14.00 11.75 -3.92
C LEU A 123 12.82 11.68 -2.95
N LEU A 124 13.01 12.12 -1.71
CA LEU A 124 11.95 12.22 -0.72
C LEU A 124 10.88 13.21 -1.20
N LEU A 125 11.25 14.42 -1.63
CA LEU A 125 10.31 15.42 -2.14
C LEU A 125 9.57 14.94 -3.40
N VAL A 126 10.28 14.33 -4.35
CA VAL A 126 9.66 13.75 -5.55
C VAL A 126 8.68 12.65 -5.15
N GLY A 127 9.05 11.77 -4.22
CA GLY A 127 8.16 10.77 -3.65
C GLY A 127 6.88 11.39 -3.07
N MET A 128 7.02 12.44 -2.25
CA MET A 128 5.89 13.14 -1.65
C MET A 128 5.01 13.86 -2.67
N CYS A 129 5.57 14.36 -3.77
CA CYS A 129 4.81 15.04 -4.83
C CYS A 129 4.13 14.07 -5.79
N VAL A 130 4.75 12.92 -6.07
CA VAL A 130 4.22 11.92 -7.01
C VAL A 130 3.19 11.02 -6.33
N THR A 131 3.42 10.69 -5.06
CA THR A 131 2.57 9.73 -4.34
C THR A 131 1.10 10.08 -4.29
N PRO A 132 0.66 11.35 -4.24
CA PRO A 132 -0.76 11.65 -4.23
C PRO A 132 -1.50 11.41 -5.55
N PHE A 133 -0.76 11.34 -6.67
CA PHE A 133 -1.32 11.01 -7.98
C PHE A 133 -1.32 9.50 -8.23
N LEU A 134 -0.49 8.79 -7.47
CA LEU A 134 -0.37 7.35 -7.48
C LEU A 134 -0.89 6.83 -6.15
N ASN A 135 -0.64 5.57 -5.83
CA ASN A 135 -0.68 5.13 -4.44
C ASN A 135 0.74 4.84 -3.97
N ASN A 136 0.92 4.72 -2.65
CA ASN A 136 2.24 4.55 -2.03
C ASN A 136 3.08 3.46 -2.71
N ALA A 137 2.46 2.33 -3.07
CA ALA A 137 3.19 1.22 -3.66
C ALA A 137 3.56 1.46 -5.13
N ALA A 138 2.67 2.05 -5.94
CA ALA A 138 2.98 2.43 -7.33
C ALA A 138 4.12 3.45 -7.38
N THR A 139 4.13 4.41 -6.46
CA THR A 139 5.21 5.40 -6.33
C THR A 139 6.55 4.74 -6.04
N VAL A 140 6.59 3.82 -5.07
CA VAL A 140 7.82 3.07 -4.75
C VAL A 140 8.30 2.27 -5.95
N LEU A 141 7.41 1.59 -6.67
CA LEU A 141 7.77 0.75 -7.82
C LEU A 141 8.37 1.56 -8.99
N ILE A 142 8.00 2.83 -9.15
CA ILE A 142 8.55 3.73 -10.17
C ILE A 142 9.85 4.39 -9.70
N LEU A 143 9.90 4.87 -8.45
CA LEU A 143 11.04 5.64 -7.94
C LEU A 143 12.19 4.77 -7.42
N ALA A 144 11.94 3.53 -6.98
CA ALA A 144 12.98 2.60 -6.52
C ALA A 144 14.05 2.30 -7.59
N PRO A 145 13.72 1.96 -8.85
CA PRO A 145 14.75 1.72 -9.87
C PRO A 145 15.55 3.00 -10.19
N ILE A 146 14.92 4.17 -10.10
CA ILE A 146 15.61 5.46 -10.24
C ILE A 146 16.61 5.67 -9.10
N ALA A 147 16.20 5.41 -7.84
CA ALA A 147 17.07 5.49 -6.67
C ALA A 147 18.27 4.53 -6.78
N VAL A 148 18.06 3.30 -7.23
CA VAL A 148 19.13 2.31 -7.46
C VAL A 148 20.08 2.76 -8.58
N SER A 149 19.54 3.29 -9.68
CA SER A 149 20.34 3.79 -10.80
C SER A 149 21.19 5.01 -10.41
N LEU A 150 20.65 5.90 -9.56
CA LEU A 150 21.40 7.04 -9.03
C LEU A 150 22.52 6.58 -8.07
N ALA A 151 22.22 5.64 -7.18
CA ALA A 151 23.20 5.08 -6.25
C ALA A 151 24.37 4.40 -6.99
N THR A 152 24.07 3.57 -8.00
CA THR A 152 25.08 2.89 -8.81
C THR A 152 25.92 3.85 -9.63
N SER A 153 25.32 4.87 -10.26
CA SER A 153 26.03 5.86 -11.07
C SER A 153 27.01 6.72 -10.25
N HIS A 154 26.64 7.07 -9.01
CA HIS A 154 27.47 7.89 -8.11
C HIS A 154 28.30 7.06 -7.10
N LYS A 155 28.33 5.73 -7.23
CA LYS A 155 29.02 4.79 -6.32
C LYS A 155 28.65 4.99 -4.84
N MET A 156 27.36 5.21 -4.58
CA MET A 156 26.79 5.37 -3.25
C MET A 156 26.02 4.11 -2.83
N ASN A 157 25.79 3.94 -1.53
CA ASN A 157 24.87 2.90 -1.06
C ASN A 157 23.43 3.27 -1.46
N ALA A 158 22.65 2.29 -1.93
CA ALA A 158 21.27 2.48 -2.35
C ALA A 158 20.29 2.60 -1.16
N ASP A 159 20.63 2.04 -0.01
CA ASP A 159 19.74 1.98 1.16
C ASP A 159 19.17 3.36 1.57
N PRO A 160 19.96 4.45 1.67
CA PRO A 160 19.43 5.76 2.06
C PRO A 160 18.48 6.35 1.02
N LEU A 161 18.73 6.08 -0.26
CA LEU A 161 17.88 6.56 -1.36
C LEU A 161 16.57 5.77 -1.42
N LEU A 162 16.63 4.45 -1.19
CA LEU A 162 15.45 3.59 -1.09
C LEU A 162 14.61 3.93 0.16
N MET A 163 15.24 4.26 1.29
CA MET A 163 14.53 4.79 2.46
C MET A 163 13.88 6.14 2.14
N ALA A 164 14.55 7.03 1.42
CA ALA A 164 13.98 8.31 0.99
C ALA A 164 12.72 8.12 0.13
N VAL A 165 12.76 7.18 -0.82
CA VAL A 165 11.61 6.81 -1.65
C VAL A 165 10.48 6.21 -0.81
N ALA A 166 10.79 5.27 0.10
CA ALA A 166 9.79 4.63 0.94
C ALA A 166 9.09 5.64 1.87
N ILE A 167 9.86 6.53 2.49
CA ILE A 167 9.32 7.59 3.35
C ILE A 167 8.54 8.61 2.53
N GLY A 168 9.11 9.10 1.42
CA GLY A 168 8.47 10.08 0.55
C GLY A 168 7.15 9.57 -0.02
N ALA A 169 7.11 8.31 -0.47
CA ALA A 169 5.89 7.67 -0.92
C ALA A 169 4.86 7.47 0.21
N GLY A 170 5.29 7.24 1.44
CA GLY A 170 4.40 7.15 2.60
C GLY A 170 3.89 8.50 3.13
N CYS A 171 4.46 9.61 2.66
CA CYS A 171 4.13 10.96 3.07
C CYS A 171 3.21 11.67 2.05
N ASP A 172 2.08 11.06 1.68
CA ASP A 172 1.12 11.68 0.73
C ASP A 172 0.35 12.90 1.27
N PHE A 173 0.59 13.24 2.54
CA PHE A 173 -0.09 14.29 3.29
C PHE A 173 0.10 15.71 2.73
N LEU A 174 0.98 15.90 1.75
CA LEU A 174 1.16 17.21 1.09
C LEU A 174 -0.06 17.62 0.27
N THR A 175 -0.92 16.68 -0.13
CA THR A 175 -2.16 17.04 -0.82
C THR A 175 -3.38 16.39 -0.18
N PRO A 176 -4.51 17.12 -0.16
CA PRO A 176 -5.78 16.61 0.37
C PRO A 176 -6.33 15.37 -0.36
N ILE A 177 -5.78 15.03 -1.53
CA ILE A 177 -6.25 13.97 -2.43
C ILE A 177 -5.39 12.69 -2.30
N GLY A 178 -4.26 12.73 -1.58
CA GLY A 178 -3.23 11.69 -1.69
C GLY A 178 -3.55 10.32 -1.10
N HIS A 179 -4.34 10.26 -0.03
CA HIS A 179 -4.79 8.99 0.56
C HIS A 179 -6.31 8.95 0.67
N GLN A 180 -6.88 7.74 0.57
CA GLN A 180 -8.29 7.48 0.93
C GLN A 180 -8.64 8.02 2.33
N CYS A 181 -7.69 8.00 3.27
CA CYS A 181 -7.88 8.54 4.62
C CYS A 181 -7.94 10.07 4.63
N ASN A 182 -7.12 10.78 3.85
CA ASN A 182 -7.16 12.25 3.77
C ASN A 182 -8.46 12.71 3.09
N THR A 183 -8.91 12.00 2.06
CA THR A 183 -10.20 12.25 1.40
C THR A 183 -11.39 11.94 2.31
N LEU A 184 -11.31 10.92 3.16
CA LEU A 184 -12.35 10.60 4.16
C LEU A 184 -12.52 11.70 5.21
N VAL A 185 -11.43 12.33 5.65
CA VAL A 185 -11.50 13.50 6.56
C VAL A 185 -12.02 14.74 5.83
N MET A 186 -11.83 14.81 4.51
CA MET A 186 -12.43 15.79 3.61
C MET A 186 -13.75 15.32 2.99
N GLY A 187 -14.51 14.51 3.73
CA GLY A 187 -15.92 14.26 3.39
C GLY A 187 -16.64 15.58 3.10
N PRO A 188 -17.63 15.59 2.19
CA PRO A 188 -18.42 16.79 1.93
C PRO A 188 -19.01 17.22 3.28
N GLY A 189 -19.08 18.54 3.53
CA GLY A 189 -19.63 19.05 4.78
C GLY A 189 -20.89 18.33 5.26
#